data_AF-A0AAE7J914-F1
#
_entry.id   AF-A0AAE7J914-F1
#
_cell.length_a   1.000
_cell.length_b   1.000
_cell.length_c   1.000
_cell.angle_alpha   90.00
_cell.angle_beta   90.00
_cell.angle_gamma   90.00
#
_symmetry.space_group_name_H-M   'P 1'
#
loop_
_entity.id
_entity.type
_entity.pdbx_description
1 polymer ?
#
loop_
_entity_poly.entity_id
_entity_poly.type
_entity_poly.pdbx_seq_one_letter_code
_entity_poly.pdbx_strand_id
1 'polypeptide(L)' 'MHTTLPIYSARVDLDWRAVGVLKDGTLIWFWVGSHKAYKALLRSL' A
#
# COMPACT_ATOMS: atom_id res chain seq x y z
N MET A 1 -2.22 10.25 10.07
CA MET A 1 -0.95 9.56 10.38
C MET A 1 -1.28 8.49 11.40
N HIS A 2 -1.26 7.20 11.05
CA HIS A 2 -1.47 6.11 12.01
C HIS A 2 -0.19 5.97 12.84
N THR A 3 -0.28 6.10 14.16
CA THR A 3 0.87 6.23 15.07
C THR A 3 1.48 4.90 15.51
N THR A 4 0.94 3.77 15.06
CA THR A 4 1.27 2.45 15.65
C THR A 4 1.97 1.46 14.70
N LEU A 5 2.03 1.74 13.40
CA LEU A 5 2.72 0.88 12.43
C LEU A 5 3.42 1.76 11.38
N PRO A 6 4.71 1.52 11.06
CA PRO A 6 5.46 2.30 10.08
C PRO A 6 5.04 1.94 8.65
N ILE A 7 3.73 2.00 8.37
CA ILE A 7 3.14 1.74 7.07
C ILE A 7 3.10 3.06 6.30
N TYR A 8 3.67 3.03 5.10
CA TYR A 8 3.70 4.14 4.17
C TYR A 8 2.90 3.78 2.92
N SER A 9 2.34 4.80 2.28
CA SER A 9 1.71 4.65 0.98
C SER A 9 2.20 5.73 0.03
N ALA A 10 2.46 5.34 -1.21
CA ALA A 10 2.78 6.26 -2.30
C ALA A 10 1.71 6.16 -3.38
N ARG A 11 1.31 7.30 -3.93
CA ARG A 11 0.55 7.35 -5.18
C ARG A 11 1.54 7.19 -6.33
N VAL A 12 1.35 6.14 -7.11
CA VAL A 12 2.12 5.91 -8.33
C VAL A 12 1.47 6.67 -9.49
N ASP A 13 0.14 6.66 -9.53
CA ASP A 13 -0.68 7.53 -10.39
C ASP A 13 -2.05 7.82 -9.70
N LEU A 14 -3.05 8.23 -10.48
CA LEU A 14 -4.42 8.48 -10.00
C LEU A 14 -5.13 7.21 -9.49
N ASP A 15 -4.86 6.06 -10.12
CA ASP A 15 -5.54 4.78 -9.95
C ASP A 15 -4.68 3.71 -9.24
N TRP A 16 -3.39 3.95 -9.06
CA TRP A 16 -2.42 3.00 -8.53
C TRP A 16 -1.81 3.50 -7.23
N ARG A 17 -1.69 2.57 -6.30
CA ARG A 17 -1.02 2.81 -5.01
C ARG A 17 0.00 1.72 -4.72
N ALA A 18 1.07 2.14 -4.07
CA ALA A 18 2.03 1.27 -3.43
C ALA A 18 1.86 1.38 -1.91
N VAL A 19 1.96 0.26 -1.20
CA VAL A 19 1.94 0.20 0.27
C VAL A 19 3.17 -0.57 0.74
N GLY A 20 3.86 0.00 1.72
CA GLY A 20 5.13 -0.53 2.20
C GLY A 20 5.35 -0.28 3.67
N VAL A 21 6.36 -0.94 4.24
CA VAL A 21 6.81 -0.73 5.61
C VAL A 21 8.25 -0.22 5.64
N LEU A 22 8.55 0.72 6.52
CA LEU A 22 9.93 1.16 6.76
C LEU A 22 10.57 0.23 7.80
N LYS A 23 11.66 -0.43 7.41
CA LYS A 23 12.45 -1.31 8.26
C LYS A 23 13.92 -0.92 8.13
N ASP A 24 14.55 -0.55 9.24
CA ASP A 24 15.98 -0.23 9.31
C ASP A 24 16.43 0.80 8.25
N GLY A 25 15.61 1.83 8.01
CA GLY A 25 15.84 2.87 6.99
C GLY A 25 15.55 2.42 5.55
N THR A 26 15.16 1.17 5.34
CA THR A 26 14.80 0.60 4.03
C THR A 26 13.28 0.51 3.90
N LEU A 27 12.73 1.08 2.82
CA LEU A 27 11.30 1.00 2.54
C LEU A 27 10.99 -0.24 1.70
N ILE A 28 10.25 -1.19 2.26
CA ILE A 28 9.88 -2.45 1.61
C ILE A 28 8.43 -2.34 1.12
N TRP A 29 8.24 -2.28 -0.19
CA TRP A 29 6.91 -2.29 -0.83
C TRP A 29 6.41 -3.73 -0.97
N PHE A 30 5.43 -4.10 -0.14
CA PHE A 30 4.85 -5.45 -0.17
C PHE A 30 3.58 -5.52 -1.03
N TRP A 31 3.04 -4.38 -1.45
CA TRP A 31 1.89 -4.32 -2.34
C TRP A 31 1.97 -3.13 -3.29
N VAL A 32 1.74 -3.39 -4.58
CA VAL A 32 1.56 -2.37 -5.62
C VAL A 32 0.42 -2.83 -6.51
N GLY A 33 -0.61 -1.99 -6.68
CA GLY A 33 -1.74 -2.39 -7.51
C GLY A 33 -2.73 -1.28 -7.77
N SER A 34 -3.63 -1.54 -8.73
CA SER A 34 -4.71 -0.63 -9.07
C SER A 34 -5.81 -0.67 -8.00
N HIS A 35 -6.56 0.43 -7.92
CA HIS A 35 -7.75 0.54 -7.09
C HIS A 35 -8.80 -0.54 -7.44
N LYS A 36 -8.81 -0.98 -8.70
CA LYS A 36 -9.70 -2.04 -9.20
C LYS A 36 -9.31 -3.41 -8.64
N ALA A 37 -8.01 -3.71 -8.57
CA ALA A 37 -7.49 -4.93 -7.96
C ALA A 37 -7.75 -4.97 -6.45
N TYR A 38 -7.57 -3.83 -5.75
CA TYR A 38 -7.93 -3.70 -4.34
C TYR A 38 -9.43 -3.94 -4.09
N LYS A 39 -10.31 -3.35 -4.91
CA LYS A 39 -11.77 -3.58 -4.82
C LYS A 39 -12.20 -5.01 -5.15
N ALA A 40 -11.46 -5.74 -5.99
CA ALA A 40 -11.78 -7.13 -6.30
C ALA A 40 -11.47 -8.04 -5.10
N LEU A 41 -10.32 -7.82 -4.44
CA LEU A 41 -9.89 -8.58 -3.27
C LEU A 41 -10.83 -8.39 -2.07
N LEU A 42 -11.41 -7.18 -1.91
CA LEU A 42 -12.39 -6.88 -0.86
C LEU A 42 -13.78 -7.49 -1.10
N ARG A 43 -14.12 -7.92 -2.33
CA ARG A 43 -15.44 -8.54 -2.63
C ARG A 43 -15.47 -10.05 -2.43
N SER A 44 -14.31 -10.69 -2.30
CA SER A 44 -14.20 -12.13 -2.05
C SER A 44 -14.07 -12.46 -0.57
N LEU A 45 -14.38 -11.50 0.31
CA LEU A 45 -14.34 -11.58 1.78
C LEU A 45 -15.74 -11.36 2.34
#